data_AF-A0A9X2ZIK2-F1
#
_entry.id   AF-A0A9X2ZIK2-F1
#
_cell.length_a   1.000
_cell.length_b   1.000
_cell.length_c   1.000
_cell.angle_alpha   90.00
_cell.angle_beta   90.00
_cell.angle_gamma   90.00
#
_symmetry.space_group_name_H-M   'P 1'
#
loop_
_entity.id
_entity.type
_entity.pdbx_description
1 polymer ?
#
loop_
_entity_poly.entity_id
_entity_poly.type
_entity_poly.pdbx_seq_one_letter_code
_entity_poly.pdbx_strand_id
1 'polypeptide(L)'
;MKTVLEQLLGTTDVTTYFAWFLLAFIGAFTAIVIRAKFKYKYSDDTPYRWSWSFLLRDNLINLIVSFFISLIFFRFTNQVLKIEPNFLLAILFGGTSNELALQFIKYNLEARK
;
A
#
# COMPACT_ATOMS: atom_id res chain seq x y z
N MET A 1 -1.54 -31.46 -4.37
CA MET A 1 -2.04 -30.33 -5.20
C MET A 1 -1.93 -29.09 -4.34
N LYS A 2 -1.23 -28.04 -4.79
CA LYS A 2 -1.05 -26.84 -3.96
C LYS A 2 -2.36 -26.06 -3.86
N THR A 3 -2.71 -25.59 -2.66
CA THR A 3 -3.90 -24.75 -2.47
C THR A 3 -3.72 -23.38 -3.12
N VAL A 4 -4.82 -22.66 -3.42
CA VAL A 4 -4.76 -21.28 -3.95
C VAL A 4 -3.93 -20.39 -3.02
N LEU A 5 -4.09 -20.58 -1.71
CA LEU A 5 -3.33 -19.86 -0.70
C LEU A 5 -1.83 -20.14 -0.79
N GLU A 6 -1.41 -21.39 -0.93
CA GLU A 6 0.00 -21.76 -1.12
C GLU A 6 0.60 -21.19 -2.42
N GLN A 7 -0.20 -21.02 -3.47
CA GLN A 7 0.27 -20.38 -4.70
C GLN A 7 0.51 -18.88 -4.53
N LEU A 8 -0.35 -18.21 -3.74
CA LEU A 8 -0.22 -16.78 -3.43
C LEU A 8 0.91 -16.50 -2.45
N LEU A 9 1.06 -17.31 -1.40
CA LEU A 9 2.05 -17.10 -0.33
C LEU A 9 3.42 -17.68 -0.68
N GLY A 10 3.46 -18.79 -1.43
CA GLY A 10 4.70 -19.47 -1.77
C GLY A 10 5.30 -20.28 -0.64
N THR A 11 6.54 -19.95 -0.32
CA THR A 11 7.32 -20.57 0.77
C THR A 11 7.19 -19.82 2.08
N THR A 12 6.60 -18.63 2.07
CA THR A 12 6.31 -17.86 3.28
C THR A 12 5.10 -18.43 4.01
N ASP A 13 5.18 -18.57 5.33
CA ASP A 13 4.02 -18.94 6.13
C ASP A 13 3.01 -17.78 6.21
N VAL A 14 1.75 -18.14 6.48
CA VAL A 14 0.63 -17.19 6.52
C VAL A 14 0.88 -16.05 7.53
N THR A 15 1.47 -16.36 8.68
CA THR A 15 1.66 -15.41 9.78
C THR A 15 2.67 -14.35 9.41
N THR A 16 3.82 -14.77 8.86
CA THR A 16 4.87 -13.87 8.39
C THR A 16 4.35 -12.97 7.26
N TYR A 17 3.61 -13.55 6.32
CA TYR A 17 3.04 -12.79 5.21
C TYR A 17 2.02 -11.75 5.70
N PHE A 18 1.16 -12.13 6.65
CA PHE A 18 0.21 -11.21 7.28
C PHE A 18 0.91 -10.08 8.05
N ALA A 19 2.00 -10.39 8.76
CA ALA A 19 2.80 -9.38 9.45
C ALA A 19 3.38 -8.35 8.47
N TRP A 20 3.94 -8.78 7.34
CA TRP A 20 4.42 -7.86 6.29
C TRP A 20 3.32 -6.97 5.75
N PHE A 21 2.12 -7.53 5.56
CA PHE A 21 0.95 -6.76 5.12
C PHE A 21 0.50 -5.72 6.13
N LEU A 22 0.46 -6.06 7.42
CA LEU A 22 0.12 -5.13 8.48
C LEU A 22 1.12 -3.96 8.52
N LEU A 23 2.41 -4.26 8.37
CA LEU A 23 3.46 -3.25 8.31
C LEU A 23 3.38 -2.38 7.06
N ALA A 24 3.11 -2.97 5.90
CA ALA A 24 2.86 -2.22 4.68
C ALA A 24 1.65 -1.30 4.82
N PHE A 25 0.58 -1.78 5.45
CA PHE A 25 -0.60 -0.96 5.73
C PHE A 25 -0.28 0.22 6.65
N ILE A 26 0.53 0.02 7.70
CA ILE A 26 1.03 1.11 8.56
C ILE A 26 1.84 2.13 7.73
N GLY A 27 2.70 1.65 6.84
CA GLY A 27 3.47 2.50 5.93
C GLY A 27 2.58 3.33 4.99
N ALA A 28 1.60 2.69 4.35
CA ALA A 28 0.64 3.34 3.46
C ALA A 28 -0.20 4.38 4.22
N PHE A 29 -0.70 4.03 5.41
CA PHE A 29 -1.44 4.91 6.29
C PHE A 29 -0.61 6.14 6.68
N THR A 30 0.64 5.92 7.09
CA THR A 30 1.57 7.00 7.45
C THR A 30 1.82 7.93 6.26
N ALA A 31 2.00 7.39 5.05
CA ALA A 31 2.15 8.18 3.84
C ALA A 31 0.91 9.05 3.56
N ILE A 32 -0.30 8.51 3.72
CA ILE A 32 -1.56 9.26 3.58
C ILE A 32 -1.60 10.42 4.59
N VAL A 33 -1.28 10.16 5.87
CA VAL A 33 -1.30 11.19 6.92
C VAL A 33 -0.27 12.28 6.66
N ILE A 34 0.96 11.92 6.30
CA ILE A 34 2.01 12.88 5.93
C ILE A 34 1.53 13.73 4.75
N ARG A 35 1.06 13.10 3.68
CA ARG A 35 0.58 13.80 2.49
C ARG A 35 -0.59 14.74 2.81
N ALA A 36 -1.56 14.30 3.61
CA ALA A 36 -2.66 15.13 4.08
C ALA A 36 -2.15 16.41 4.78
N LYS A 37 -1.18 16.27 5.68
CA LYS A 37 -0.60 17.41 6.43
C LYS A 37 0.24 18.35 5.57
N PHE A 38 1.06 17.83 4.64
CA PHE A 38 2.01 18.64 3.90
C PHE A 38 1.46 19.17 2.57
N LYS A 39 0.73 18.35 1.81
CA LYS A 39 0.30 18.70 0.45
C LYS A 39 -1.01 19.47 0.42
N TYR A 40 -1.88 19.22 1.40
CA TYR A 40 -3.23 19.75 1.38
C TYR A 40 -3.54 20.72 2.52
N LYS A 41 -2.50 21.30 3.13
CA LYS A 41 -2.63 22.32 4.18
C LYS A 41 -3.56 23.50 3.81
N TYR A 42 -3.77 23.73 2.51
CA TYR A 42 -4.59 24.81 1.96
C TYR A 42 -5.78 24.33 1.12
N SER A 43 -6.13 23.04 1.16
CA SER A 43 -7.28 22.49 0.43
C SER A 43 -8.46 22.34 1.39
N ASP A 44 -9.62 22.89 1.01
CA ASP A 44 -10.85 22.81 1.79
C ASP A 44 -11.33 21.37 2.03
N ASP A 45 -10.93 20.44 1.16
CA ASP A 45 -11.32 19.03 1.23
C ASP A 45 -10.49 18.20 2.23
N THR A 46 -9.45 18.78 2.85
CA THR A 46 -8.59 18.04 3.77
C THR A 46 -8.99 18.28 5.21
N PRO A 47 -9.38 17.23 5.95
CA PRO A 47 -9.93 17.42 7.28
C PRO A 47 -8.82 17.88 8.24
N TYR A 48 -9.07 19.00 8.92
CA TYR A 48 -8.17 19.54 9.97
C TYR A 48 -7.95 18.57 11.16
N ARG A 49 -8.86 17.59 11.32
CA ARG A 49 -8.79 16.52 12.32
C ARG A 49 -8.87 15.16 11.61
N TRP A 50 -8.39 14.10 12.26
CA TRP A 50 -8.49 12.74 11.71
C TRP A 50 -9.93 12.39 11.33
N SER A 51 -10.13 11.86 10.12
CA SER A 51 -11.43 11.42 9.62
C SER A 51 -11.30 10.07 8.94
N TRP A 52 -12.01 9.07 9.48
CA TRP A 52 -12.13 7.76 8.84
C TRP A 52 -12.80 7.85 7.46
N SER A 53 -13.68 8.81 7.27
CA SER A 53 -14.29 9.08 5.96
C SER A 53 -13.24 9.51 4.94
N PHE A 54 -12.24 10.31 5.33
CA PHE A 54 -11.15 10.71 4.43
C PHE A 54 -10.28 9.52 4.02
N LEU A 55 -10.01 8.61 4.95
CA LEU A 55 -9.28 7.38 4.63
C LEU A 55 -10.08 6.48 3.68
N LEU A 56 -11.37 6.26 3.97
CA LEU A 56 -12.20 5.25 3.29
C LEU A 56 -12.97 5.76 2.08
N ARG A 57 -13.19 7.07 1.91
CA ARG A 57 -13.78 7.63 0.68
C ARG A 57 -12.71 8.13 -0.27
N ASP A 58 -11.80 8.95 0.24
CA ASP A 58 -10.89 9.69 -0.64
C ASP A 58 -9.63 8.91 -0.98
N ASN A 59 -9.26 7.93 -0.16
CA ASN A 59 -8.03 7.15 -0.33
C ASN A 59 -8.27 5.64 -0.50
N LEU A 60 -9.52 5.16 -0.52
CA LEU A 60 -9.81 3.71 -0.59
C LEU A 60 -9.29 3.06 -1.88
N ILE A 61 -9.52 3.68 -3.04
CA ILE A 61 -8.97 3.17 -4.30
C ILE A 61 -7.45 3.11 -4.23
N ASN A 62 -6.82 4.14 -3.66
CA ASN A 62 -5.38 4.20 -3.50
C ASN A 62 -4.83 3.08 -2.60
N LEU A 63 -5.52 2.82 -1.49
CA LEU A 63 -5.20 1.73 -0.56
C LEU A 63 -5.39 0.35 -1.20
N ILE A 64 -6.44 0.16 -1.99
CA ILE A 64 -6.68 -1.11 -2.71
C ILE A 64 -5.57 -1.35 -3.74
N VAL A 65 -5.21 -0.34 -4.54
CA VAL A 65 -4.12 -0.46 -5.52
C VAL A 65 -2.78 -0.70 -4.82
N SER A 66 -2.49 0.02 -3.73
CA SER A 66 -1.30 -0.18 -2.89
C SER A 66 -1.24 -1.59 -2.30
N PHE A 67 -2.38 -2.14 -1.87
CA PHE A 67 -2.50 -3.51 -1.39
C PHE A 67 -2.07 -4.52 -2.48
N PHE A 68 -2.60 -4.39 -3.70
CA PHE A 68 -2.22 -5.27 -4.81
C PHE A 68 -0.75 -5.14 -5.20
N ILE A 69 -0.22 -3.91 -5.25
CA ILE A 69 1.20 -3.67 -5.52
C ILE A 69 2.07 -4.35 -4.44
N SER A 70 1.70 -4.21 -3.17
CA SER A 70 2.40 -4.84 -2.04
C SER A 70 2.34 -6.37 -2.09
N LEU A 71 1.19 -6.94 -2.47
CA LEU A 71 1.01 -8.38 -2.68
C LEU A 71 1.98 -8.92 -3.71
N ILE A 72 2.00 -8.29 -4.89
CA ILE A 72 2.87 -8.69 -5.99
C ILE A 72 4.34 -8.55 -5.57
N PHE A 73 4.69 -7.46 -4.89
CA PHE A 73 6.06 -7.20 -4.47
C PHE A 73 6.57 -8.20 -3.44
N PHE A 74 5.82 -8.48 -2.37
CA PHE A 74 6.24 -9.45 -1.37
C PHE A 74 6.35 -10.85 -1.95
N ARG A 75 5.45 -11.20 -2.88
CA ARG A 75 5.52 -12.46 -3.61
C ARG A 75 6.78 -12.53 -4.48
N PHE A 76 7.04 -11.50 -5.26
CA PHE A 76 8.19 -11.42 -6.16
C PHE A 76 9.52 -11.46 -5.38
N THR A 77 9.62 -10.67 -4.30
CA THR A 77 10.85 -10.55 -3.52
C THR A 77 11.21 -11.86 -2.83
N ASN A 78 10.22 -12.54 -2.24
CA ASN A 78 10.45 -13.84 -1.62
C ASN A 78 10.75 -14.94 -2.66
N GLN A 79 10.01 -15.00 -3.77
CA GLN A 79 10.13 -16.10 -4.73
C GLN A 79 11.31 -15.95 -5.70
N VAL A 80 11.51 -14.74 -6.23
CA VAL A 80 12.47 -14.48 -7.32
C VAL A 80 13.81 -14.04 -6.75
N LEU A 81 13.79 -13.08 -5.83
CA LEU A 81 15.02 -12.54 -5.24
C LEU A 81 15.53 -13.40 -4.07
N LYS A 82 14.70 -14.31 -3.54
CA LYS A 82 14.98 -15.10 -2.33
C LYS A 82 15.36 -14.21 -1.13
N ILE A 83 14.80 -13.00 -1.10
CA ILE A 83 14.98 -12.04 -0.01
C ILE A 83 13.67 -12.02 0.79
N GLU A 84 13.78 -12.19 2.10
CA GLU A 84 12.64 -11.99 2.99
C GLU A 84 12.53 -10.50 3.35
N PRO A 85 11.37 -9.86 3.10
CA PRO A 85 11.11 -8.53 3.60
C PRO A 85 11.33 -8.45 5.11
N ASN A 86 12.25 -7.59 5.54
CA ASN A 86 12.33 -7.22 6.94
C ASN A 86 11.28 -6.16 7.27
N PHE A 87 11.12 -5.87 8.57
CA PHE A 87 10.16 -4.88 9.08
C PHE A 87 10.26 -3.52 8.37
N LEU A 88 11.48 -3.01 8.21
CA LEU A 88 11.71 -1.70 7.60
C LEU A 88 11.30 -1.69 6.14
N LEU A 89 11.65 -2.76 5.41
CA LEU A 89 11.35 -2.91 4.01
C LEU A 89 9.84 -2.98 3.77
N ALA A 90 9.11 -3.71 4.63
CA ALA A 90 7.65 -3.78 4.55
C ALA A 90 6.97 -2.40 4.77
N ILE A 91 7.40 -1.64 5.79
CA ILE A 91 6.86 -0.29 6.05
C ILE A 91 7.17 0.66 4.90
N LEU A 92 8.43 0.75 4.49
CA LEU A 92 8.85 1.66 3.42
C LEU A 92 8.12 1.33 2.12
N PHE A 93 7.98 0.05 1.80
CA PHE A 93 7.28 -0.38 0.60
C PHE A 93 5.78 -0.07 0.64
N GLY A 94 5.15 -0.21 1.81
CA GLY A 94 3.77 0.24 2.02
C GLY A 94 3.58 1.73 1.72
N GLY A 95 4.46 2.57 2.25
CA GLY A 95 4.43 4.01 2.00
C GLY A 95 4.64 4.35 0.51
N THR A 96 5.66 3.76 -0.12
CA THR A 96 5.98 4.04 -1.53
C THR A 96 4.93 3.49 -2.48
N SER A 97 4.40 2.29 -2.25
CA SER A 97 3.33 1.71 -3.08
C SER A 97 2.06 2.56 -3.05
N ASN A 98 1.73 3.19 -1.93
CA ASN A 98 0.62 4.14 -1.82
C ASN A 98 0.85 5.44 -2.62
N GLU A 99 2.09 5.94 -2.69
CA GLU A 99 2.40 7.09 -3.56
C GLU A 99 2.42 6.70 -5.04
N LEU A 100 2.92 5.51 -5.38
CA LEU A 100 2.88 4.97 -6.74
C LEU A 100 1.44 4.78 -7.22
N ALA A 101 0.59 4.19 -6.39
CA ALA A 101 -0.84 4.04 -6.69
C ALA A 101 -1.49 5.39 -7.02
N LEU A 102 -1.16 6.44 -6.27
CA LEU A 102 -1.71 7.77 -6.48
C LEU A 102 -1.25 8.36 -7.82
N GLN A 103 0.02 8.16 -8.18
CA GLN A 103 0.56 8.58 -9.47
C GLN A 103 -0.12 7.84 -10.62
N PHE A 104 -0.28 6.52 -10.53
CA PHE A 104 -0.98 5.74 -11.55
C PHE A 104 -2.41 6.23 -11.78
N ILE A 105 -3.16 6.50 -10.70
CA ILE A 105 -4.53 7.03 -10.81
C ILE A 105 -4.53 8.40 -11.50
N LYS A 106 -3.59 9.29 -11.16
CA LYS A 106 -3.48 10.61 -11.79
C LYS A 106 -3.18 10.53 -13.28
N TYR A 107 -2.16 9.76 -13.67
CA TYR A 107 -1.80 9.59 -15.08
C TYR A 107 -2.95 9.00 -15.91
N ASN A 108 -3.71 8.04 -15.35
CA ASN A 108 -4.84 7.42 -16.06
C ASN A 108 -6.02 8.41 -16.24
N LEU A 109 -6.25 9.30 -15.28
CA LEU A 109 -7.27 10.35 -15.39
C LEU A 109 -6.88 11.45 -16.38
N GLU A 110 -5.59 11.79 -16.46
CA GLU A 110 -5.06 12.75 -17.44
C GLU A 110 -5.11 12.20 -18.86
N ALA A 111 -4.80 10.92 -19.06
CA ALA A 111 -4.88 10.27 -20.38
C ALA A 111 -6.29 10.15 -20.96
N ARG A 112 -7.34 10.39 -20.16
CA ARG A 112 -8.75 10.36 -20.58
C ARG A 112 -9.34 11.75 -20.89
N LYS A 113 -8.56 12.82 -20.76
CA LYS A 113 -8.93 14.18 -21.16
C LYS A 113 -8.40 14.49 -22.56
#